data_AF-A0A848VLT3-F1
#
_entry.id   AF-A0A848VLT3-F1
#
_cell.length_a   1.000
_cell.length_b   1.000
_cell.length_c   1.000
_cell.angle_alpha   90.00
_cell.angle_beta   90.00
_cell.angle_gamma   90.00
#
_symmetry.space_group_name_H-M   'P 1'
#
loop_
_entity.id
_entity.type
_entity.pdbx_description
1 polymer ?
#
loop_
_entity_poly.entity_id
_entity_poly.type
_entity_poly.pdbx_seq_one_letter_code
_entity_poly.pdbx_strand_id
1 'polypeptide(L)'
;VRSLVAAMETQETDLPMEDGAEHAARALGALRAQDLETTVQSLLALLQTNRYYFDDFARKTGVALFNVLGPDHEVTKAHRRTFDMWLY
;
A
#
# COMPACT_ATOMS: atom_id res chain seq x y z
N VAL A 1 6.61 -5.28 9.88
CA VAL A 1 7.91 -4.83 9.34
C VAL A 1 8.38 -5.66 8.15
N ARG A 2 8.38 -7.01 8.21
CA ARG A 2 8.76 -7.88 7.07
C ARG A 2 8.04 -7.57 5.74
N SER A 3 6.77 -7.20 5.77
CA SER A 3 6.00 -6.89 4.55
C SER A 3 6.39 -5.57 3.87
N LEU A 4 6.82 -4.55 4.63
CA LEU A 4 7.32 -3.30 4.03
C LEU A 4 8.67 -3.50 3.37
N VAL A 5 9.56 -4.25 4.02
CA VAL A 5 10.88 -4.59 3.46
C VAL A 5 10.69 -5.42 2.18
N ALA A 6 9.83 -6.44 2.22
CA ALA A 6 9.49 -7.21 1.04
C ALA A 6 8.91 -6.34 -0.09
N ALA A 7 8.05 -5.36 0.22
CA ALA A 7 7.55 -4.41 -0.76
C ALA A 7 8.68 -3.55 -1.36
N MET A 8 9.62 -3.07 -0.55
CA MET A 8 10.75 -2.28 -1.04
C MET A 8 11.70 -3.10 -1.95
N GLU A 9 11.89 -4.38 -1.64
CA GLU A 9 12.70 -5.32 -2.42
C GLU A 9 11.99 -5.79 -3.70
N THR A 10 10.66 -5.72 -3.76
CA THR A 10 9.86 -6.10 -4.95
C THR A 10 10.20 -5.16 -6.11
N GLN A 11 10.55 -5.72 -7.27
CA GLN A 11 10.71 -4.94 -8.48
C GLN A 11 9.37 -4.83 -9.21
N GLU A 12 9.14 -3.74 -9.96
CA GLU A 12 7.92 -3.58 -10.78
C GLU A 12 7.75 -4.74 -11.78
N THR A 13 8.85 -5.40 -12.15
CA THR A 13 8.89 -6.57 -13.03
C THR A 13 8.31 -7.84 -12.37
N ASP A 14 8.25 -7.91 -11.04
CA ASP A 14 7.70 -9.05 -10.30
C ASP A 14 6.18 -8.96 -10.11
N LEU A 15 5.58 -7.82 -10.49
CA LEU A 15 4.16 -7.58 -10.35
C LEU A 15 3.36 -8.36 -11.42
N PRO A 16 2.36 -9.17 -11.02
CA PRO A 16 1.47 -9.83 -11.96
C PRO A 16 0.79 -8.80 -12.87
N MET A 17 0.74 -9.06 -14.17
CA MET A 17 -0.02 -8.25 -15.13
C MET A 17 -1.52 -8.53 -14.99
N GLU A 18 -2.09 -8.11 -13.86
CA GLU A 18 -3.51 -8.18 -13.54
C GLU A 18 -4.04 -6.79 -13.23
N ASP A 19 -5.37 -6.67 -13.12
CA ASP A 19 -6.01 -5.44 -12.70
C ASP A 19 -5.48 -5.01 -11.33
N GLY A 20 -4.91 -3.81 -11.26
CA GLY A 20 -4.24 -3.27 -10.07
C GLY A 20 -2.72 -3.16 -10.18
N ALA A 21 -2.07 -3.74 -11.20
CA ALA A 21 -0.62 -3.65 -11.37
C ALA A 21 -0.09 -2.20 -11.41
N GLU A 22 -0.79 -1.30 -12.11
CA GLU A 22 -0.44 0.12 -12.18
C GLU A 22 -0.50 0.79 -10.79
N HIS A 23 -1.53 0.48 -9.99
CA HIS A 23 -1.67 1.01 -8.64
C HIS A 23 -0.60 0.45 -7.69
N ALA A 24 -0.24 -0.82 -7.84
CA ALA A 24 0.84 -1.44 -7.08
C ALA A 24 2.21 -0.81 -7.42
N ALA A 25 2.53 -0.66 -8.70
CA ALA A 25 3.75 0.00 -9.17
C ALA A 25 3.84 1.44 -8.68
N ARG A 26 2.73 2.20 -8.79
CA ARG A 26 2.66 3.58 -8.30
C ARG A 26 2.84 3.67 -6.78
N ALA A 27 2.23 2.76 -6.02
CA ALA A 27 2.42 2.68 -4.57
C ALA A 27 3.88 2.39 -4.20
N LEU A 28 4.55 1.48 -4.92
CA LEU A 28 5.97 1.17 -4.72
C LEU A 28 6.88 2.37 -5.03
N GLY A 29 6.63 3.03 -6.17
CA GLY A 29 7.37 4.24 -6.56
C GLY A 29 7.23 5.37 -5.54
N ALA A 30 6.00 5.64 -5.10
CA ALA A 30 5.72 6.63 -4.07
C ALA A 30 6.37 6.28 -2.71
N LEU A 31 6.32 5.00 -2.32
CA LEU A 31 6.93 4.53 -1.08
C LEU A 31 8.46 4.74 -1.09
N ARG A 32 9.11 4.46 -2.23
CA ARG A 32 10.55 4.70 -2.43
C ARG A 32 10.89 6.19 -2.43
N ALA A 33 10.00 7.04 -2.95
CA ALA A 33 10.12 8.48 -2.90
C ALA A 33 9.78 9.08 -1.53
N GLN A 34 9.40 8.26 -0.54
CA GLN A 34 8.87 8.67 0.77
C GLN A 34 7.60 9.54 0.67
N ASP A 35 6.88 9.48 -0.45
CA ASP A 35 5.59 10.11 -0.64
C ASP A 35 4.50 9.20 -0.05
N LEU A 36 4.31 9.33 1.26
CA LEU A 36 3.38 8.53 2.04
C LEU A 36 1.92 8.74 1.63
N GLU A 37 1.58 9.96 1.22
CA GLU A 37 0.20 10.30 0.83
C GLU A 37 -0.17 9.61 -0.47
N THR A 38 0.67 9.75 -1.51
CA THR A 38 0.48 9.05 -2.78
C THR A 38 0.55 7.53 -2.60
N THR A 39 1.41 7.05 -1.69
CA THR A 39 1.49 5.62 -1.35
C THR A 39 0.14 5.11 -0.86
N VAL A 40 -0.44 5.73 0.16
CA VAL A 40 -1.69 5.26 0.76
C VAL A 40 -2.86 5.40 -0.21
N GLN A 41 -2.92 6.49 -0.99
CA GLN A 41 -3.94 6.66 -2.03
C GLN A 41 -3.85 5.56 -3.10
N SER A 42 -2.64 5.21 -3.54
CA SER A 42 -2.43 4.14 -4.52
C SER A 42 -2.78 2.76 -3.96
N LEU A 43 -2.47 2.49 -2.68
CA LEU A 43 -2.89 1.26 -2.01
C LEU A 43 -4.41 1.17 -1.85
N LEU A 44 -5.09 2.29 -1.58
CA LEU A 44 -6.55 2.36 -1.54
C LEU A 44 -7.14 2.06 -2.92
N ALA A 45 -6.63 2.69 -3.98
CA ALA A 45 -7.07 2.40 -5.35
C ALA A 45 -6.86 0.92 -5.71
N LEU A 46 -5.74 0.34 -5.30
CA LEU A 46 -5.49 -1.08 -5.46
C LEU A 46 -6.52 -1.94 -4.72
N LEU A 47 -6.90 -1.59 -3.48
CA LEU A 47 -7.96 -2.30 -2.75
C LEU A 47 -9.33 -2.22 -3.46
N GLN A 48 -9.63 -1.09 -4.10
CA GLN A 48 -10.88 -0.87 -4.84
C GLN A 48 -10.92 -1.67 -6.14
N THR A 49 -9.78 -1.77 -6.84
CA THR A 49 -9.67 -2.50 -8.11
C THR A 49 -9.53 -3.99 -7.89
N ASN A 50 -8.56 -4.41 -7.06
CA ASN A 50 -8.25 -5.80 -6.80
C ASN A 50 -7.65 -5.97 -5.39
N ARG A 51 -8.54 -6.16 -4.42
CA ARG A 51 -8.20 -6.34 -2.99
C ARG A 51 -7.15 -7.43 -2.74
N TYR A 52 -7.21 -8.53 -3.48
CA TYR A 52 -6.35 -9.71 -3.27
C TYR A 52 -5.11 -9.71 -4.16
N TYR A 53 -4.86 -8.60 -4.88
CA TYR A 53 -3.72 -8.46 -5.76
C TYR A 53 -2.40 -8.74 -5.03
N PHE A 54 -1.56 -9.57 -5.67
CA PHE A 54 -0.23 -9.94 -5.20
C PHE A 54 -0.21 -10.37 -3.71
N ASP A 55 -1.04 -11.35 -3.36
CA ASP A 55 -1.15 -11.92 -2.01
C ASP A 55 -1.46 -10.86 -0.94
N ASP A 56 -2.56 -10.11 -1.14
CA ASP A 56 -2.99 -9.01 -0.26
C ASP A 56 -1.91 -7.92 -0.09
N PHE A 57 -1.19 -7.59 -1.17
CA PHE A 57 -0.12 -6.60 -1.15
C PHE A 57 -0.59 -5.27 -0.53
N ALA A 58 -1.73 -4.77 -0.98
CA ALA A 58 -2.26 -3.49 -0.51
C ALA A 58 -2.46 -3.48 1.01
N ARG A 59 -3.14 -4.51 1.54
CA ARG A 59 -3.38 -4.69 2.97
C ARG A 59 -2.07 -4.84 3.75
N LYS A 60 -1.18 -5.74 3.32
CA LYS A 60 0.07 -6.04 4.03
C LYS A 60 1.00 -4.83 4.10
N THR A 61 1.08 -4.08 3.01
CA THR A 61 1.89 -2.86 2.92
C THR A 61 1.25 -1.74 3.72
N GLY A 62 -0.06 -1.48 3.55
CA GLY A 62 -0.75 -0.42 4.27
C GLY A 62 -0.77 -0.62 5.79
N VAL A 63 -1.09 -1.82 6.28
CA VAL A 63 -1.06 -2.13 7.72
C VAL A 63 0.36 -1.95 8.28
N ALA A 64 1.38 -2.44 7.57
CA ALA A 64 2.75 -2.26 8.01
C ALA A 64 3.20 -0.80 7.99
N LEU A 65 2.76 -0.01 7.01
CA LEU A 65 3.03 1.43 6.94
C LEU A 65 2.44 2.16 8.13
N PHE A 66 1.15 1.97 8.43
CA PHE A 66 0.53 2.61 9.58
C PHE A 66 1.15 2.16 10.91
N ASN A 67 1.59 0.91 11.01
CA ASN A 67 2.30 0.43 12.20
C ASN A 67 3.67 1.09 12.37
N VAL A 68 4.37 1.43 11.29
CA VAL A 68 5.67 2.12 11.34
C VAL A 68 5.49 3.61 11.62
N LEU A 69 4.53 4.26 10.96
CA LEU A 69 4.23 5.68 11.18
C LEU A 69 3.63 5.95 12.56
N GLY A 70 2.93 4.96 13.11
CA GLY A 70 2.22 5.08 14.38
C GLY A 70 0.89 5.82 14.24
N PRO A 71 0.10 5.83 15.32
CA PRO A 71 -1.26 6.39 15.34
C PRO A 71 -1.28 7.93 15.28
N ASP A 72 -0.18 8.59 15.68
CA ASP A 72 -0.13 10.05 15.76
C ASP A 72 0.24 10.75 14.47
N HIS A 73 0.73 10.01 13.48
CA HIS A 73 1.14 10.56 12.19
C HIS A 73 -0.05 11.08 11.38
N GLU A 74 0.10 12.25 10.75
CA GLU A 74 -0.95 12.92 9.97
C GLU A 74 -1.56 12.00 8.90
N VAL A 75 -0.72 11.31 8.12
CA VAL A 75 -1.15 10.34 7.09
C VAL A 75 -1.96 9.18 7.70
N THR A 76 -1.56 8.67 8.86
CA THR A 76 -2.31 7.61 9.55
C THR A 76 -3.67 8.14 9.97
N LYS A 77 -3.74 9.31 10.60
CA LYS A 77 -5.01 9.93 11.04
C LYS A 77 -5.96 10.19 9.87
N ALA A 78 -5.43 10.68 8.74
CA ALA A 78 -6.20 11.01 7.56
C ALA A 78 -6.76 9.77 6.85
N HIS A 79 -5.96 8.71 6.70
CA HIS A 79 -6.31 7.59 5.83
C HIS A 79 -6.68 6.29 6.54
N ARG A 80 -6.30 6.09 7.81
CA ARG A 80 -6.48 4.80 8.51
C ARG A 80 -7.94 4.37 8.55
N ARG A 81 -8.86 5.30 8.84
CA ARG A 81 -10.29 4.99 8.90
C ARG A 81 -10.84 4.52 7.56
N THR A 82 -10.49 5.22 6.49
CA THR A 82 -10.89 4.84 5.12
C THR A 82 -10.26 3.50 4.75
N PHE A 83 -8.99 3.29 5.07
CA PHE A 83 -8.29 2.04 4.80
C PHE A 83 -8.92 0.84 5.51
N ASP A 84 -9.23 0.98 6.80
CA ASP A 84 -9.89 -0.07 7.58
C ASP A 84 -11.28 -0.41 7.03
N MET A 85 -12.02 0.56 6.47
CA MET A 85 -13.31 0.33 5.82
C MET A 85 -13.21 -0.59 4.59
N TRP A 86 -12.13 -0.51 3.82
CA TRP A 86 -11.92 -1.37 2.65
C TRP A 86 -11.37 -2.76 3.00
N LEU A 87 -10.97 -2.98 4.27
CA LEU A 87 -10.45 -4.26 4.75
C LEU A 87 -11.55 -5.23 5.23
N TYR A 88 -12.73 -4.75 5.56
CA TYR A 88 -13.87 -5.54 6.04
C TYR A 88 -14.98 -5.56 5.00
#